data_AF-A0A1V9FRX3-F1
#
_entry.id   AF-A0A1V9FRX3-F1
#
_cell.length_a   1.000
_cell.length_b   1.000
_cell.length_c   1.000
_cell.angle_alpha   90.00
_cell.angle_beta   90.00
_cell.angle_gamma   90.00
#
_symmetry.space_group_name_H-M   'P 1'
#
loop_
_entity.id
_entity.type
_entity.pdbx_description
1 polymer ?
#
loop_
_entity_poly.entity_id
_entity_poly.type
_entity_poly.pdbx_seq_one_letter_code
_entity_poly.pdbx_strand_id
1 'polypeptide(L)' 'MASEFDDKKQKAYVNRRAIMDLGMGIIYTGMAVLMLFARKFGLDAVFSAPFNYIFGGICLLYGGFRIYRGIRKNYYR' A
#
# COMPACT_ATOMS: atom_id res chain seq x y z
N MET A 1 9.05 -23.92 -26.71
CA MET A 1 9.35 -22.67 -27.43
C MET A 1 8.21 -21.67 -27.32
N ALA A 2 7.03 -21.85 -27.95
CA ALA A 2 5.93 -20.87 -27.86
C ALA A 2 5.33 -20.69 -26.44
N SER A 3 5.26 -21.76 -25.65
CA SER A 3 4.82 -21.73 -24.24
C SER A 3 5.75 -20.93 -23.33
N GLU A 4 7.08 -21.11 -23.47
CA GLU A 4 8.07 -20.42 -22.62
C GLU A 4 8.10 -18.90 -22.82
N PHE A 5 7.77 -18.40 -24.01
CA PHE A 5 7.63 -16.96 -24.27
C PHE A 5 6.36 -16.38 -23.63
N ASP A 6 5.29 -17.17 -23.56
CA ASP A 6 4.03 -16.78 -22.93
C ASP A 6 4.16 -16.77 -21.40
N ASP A 7 4.80 -17.79 -20.83
CA ASP A 7 5.11 -17.90 -19.39
C ASP A 7 5.97 -16.74 -18.88
N LYS A 8 6.99 -16.31 -19.64
CA LYS A 8 7.84 -15.16 -19.27
C LYS A 8 7.07 -13.84 -19.30
N LYS A 9 6.19 -13.65 -20.29
CA LYS A 9 5.32 -12.45 -20.36
C LYS A 9 4.31 -12.44 -19.22
N GLN A 10 3.71 -13.59 -18.93
CA GLN A 10 2.73 -13.72 -17.85
C GLN A 10 3.39 -13.51 -16.48
N LYS A 11 4.57 -14.08 -16.22
CA LYS A 11 5.34 -13.79 -15.00
C LYS A 11 5.66 -12.30 -14.87
N ALA A 12 6.16 -11.65 -15.92
CA ALA A 12 6.46 -10.21 -15.88
C ALA A 12 5.22 -9.34 -15.63
N TYR A 13 4.08 -9.69 -16.22
CA TYR A 13 2.81 -9.00 -16.02
C TYR A 13 2.30 -9.13 -14.59
N VAL A 14 2.34 -10.36 -14.05
CA VAL A 14 1.92 -10.65 -12.67
C VAL A 14 2.86 -9.97 -11.68
N ASN A 15 4.17 -9.89 -11.96
CA ASN A 15 5.15 -9.18 -11.13
C ASN A 15 4.88 -7.66 -11.09
N ARG A 16 4.64 -7.04 -12.25
CA ARG A 16 4.27 -5.61 -12.33
C ARG A 16 3.00 -5.30 -11.54
N ARG A 17 1.99 -6.16 -11.66
CA ARG A 17 0.71 -5.98 -10.97
C ARG A 17 0.87 -6.01 -9.45
N ALA A 18 1.70 -6.89 -8.91
CA ALA A 18 1.95 -6.88 -7.47
C ALA A 18 2.83 -5.74 -6.99
N ILE A 19 3.81 -5.30 -7.78
CA ILE A 19 4.57 -4.10 -7.41
C ILE A 19 3.64 -2.89 -7.31
N MET A 20 2.65 -2.78 -8.21
CA MET A 20 1.59 -1.76 -8.08
C MET A 20 0.73 -1.94 -6.83
N ASP A 21 0.29 -3.16 -6.52
CA ASP A 21 -0.51 -3.41 -5.31
C ASP A 21 0.26 -3.11 -4.01
N LEU A 22 1.54 -3.46 -3.98
CA LEU A 22 2.45 -3.25 -2.85
C LEU A 22 2.81 -1.77 -2.73
N GLY A 23 3.10 -1.09 -3.85
CA GLY A 23 3.33 0.34 -3.90
C GLY A 23 2.12 1.15 -3.41
N MET A 24 0.91 0.80 -3.84
CA MET A 24 -0.31 1.43 -3.33
C MET A 24 -0.49 1.16 -1.82
N GLY A 25 -0.17 -0.04 -1.33
CA GLY A 25 -0.17 -0.35 0.10
C GLY A 25 0.80 0.52 0.90
N ILE A 26 2.01 0.76 0.38
CA ILE A 26 3.02 1.65 0.99
C ILE A 26 2.50 3.09 1.02
N ILE A 27 1.91 3.59 -0.07
CA ILE A 27 1.35 4.94 -0.13
C ILE A 27 0.24 5.12 0.91
N TYR A 28 -0.72 4.20 0.98
CA TYR A 28 -1.81 4.27 1.96
C TYR A 28 -1.30 4.21 3.40
N THR A 29 -0.29 3.39 3.68
CA THR A 29 0.31 3.27 5.01
C THR A 29 1.12 4.52 5.36
N GLY A 30 1.85 5.09 4.41
CA GLY A 30 2.56 6.36 4.57
C GLY A 30 1.58 7.52 4.86
N MET A 31 0.50 7.62 4.09
CA MET A 31 -0.57 8.59 4.37
C MET A 31 -1.20 8.41 5.74
N ALA A 32 -1.43 7.16 6.16
CA ALA A 32 -1.97 6.85 7.47
C ALA A 32 -1.06 7.34 8.60
N VAL A 33 0.24 7.05 8.49
CA VAL A 33 1.25 7.51 9.45
C VAL A 33 1.31 9.03 9.48
N LEU A 34 1.32 9.68 8.31
CA LEU A 34 1.31 11.14 8.20
C LEU A 34 0.06 11.76 8.83
N MET A 35 -1.12 11.15 8.66
CA MET A 35 -2.37 11.65 9.24
C MET A 35 -2.44 11.41 10.75
N LEU A 36 -1.96 10.27 11.25
CA LEU A 36 -1.87 10.01 12.69
C LEU A 36 -0.85 10.94 13.38
N PHE A 37 0.23 11.29 12.68
CA PHE A 37 1.23 12.26 13.12
C PHE A 37 0.94 13.69 12.63
N ALA A 38 -0.22 13.96 12.01
CA ALA A 38 -0.58 15.29 11.50
C ALA A 38 -0.49 16.36 12.60
N ARG A 39 -0.84 15.96 13.82
CA ARG A 39 -0.72 16.78 15.04
C ARG A 39 0.71 17.18 15.39
N LYS A 40 1.71 16.32 15.12
CA LYS A 40 3.13 16.69 15.28
C LYS A 40 3.64 17.58 14.14
N PHE A 41 3.07 17.44 12.94
CA PHE A 41 3.44 18.23 11.77
C PHE A 41 2.70 19.56 11.65
N GLY A 42 1.83 19.91 12.60
CA GLY A 42 1.05 21.15 12.57
C GLY A 42 -0.09 21.16 11.54
N LEU A 43 -0.46 19.99 11.01
CA LEU A 43 -1.57 19.81 10.05
C LEU A 43 -2.95 19.78 10.72
N ASP A 44 -3.02 19.90 12.06
CA ASP A 44 -4.28 20.07 12.81
C ASP A 44 -5.09 21.31 12.38
N ALA A 45 -4.45 22.29 11.74
CA ALA A 45 -5.14 23.46 11.19
C ALA A 45 -5.94 23.14 9.92
N VAL A 46 -5.60 22.06 9.20
CA VAL A 46 -6.25 21.68 7.93
C VAL A 46 -7.40 20.69 8.16
N PHE A 47 -7.24 19.80 9.14
CA PHE A 47 -8.20 18.73 9.42
C PHE A 47 -8.42 18.59 10.92
N SER A 48 -9.67 18.39 11.34
CA SER A 48 -10.01 18.22 12.75
C SER A 48 -9.37 16.96 13.33
N ALA A 49 -8.90 17.05 14.57
CA ALA A 49 -8.28 15.93 15.30
C ALA A 49 -9.05 14.59 15.19
N PRO A 50 -10.38 14.52 15.44
CA PRO A 50 -11.12 13.25 15.31
C PRO A 50 -11.11 12.70 13.88
N PHE A 51 -11.14 13.56 12.85
CA PHE A 51 -11.08 13.14 11.46
C PHE A 51 -9.72 12.52 11.13
N ASN A 52 -8.62 13.14 11.58
CA ASN A 52 -7.26 12.63 11.36
C ASN A 52 -7.05 11.25 12.00
N TYR A 53 -7.57 11.03 13.21
CA TYR A 53 -7.45 9.74 13.88
C TYR A 53 -8.30 8.64 13.22
N ILE A 54 -9.54 8.95 12.83
CA ILE A 54 -10.43 7.98 12.17
C ILE A 54 -9.91 7.65 10.77
N PHE A 55 -9.63 8.66 9.96
CA PHE A 55 -9.17 8.47 8.58
C PHE A 55 -7.76 7.86 8.54
N GLY A 56 -6.86 8.33 9.40
CA GLY A 56 -5.54 7.75 9.60
C GLY A 56 -5.62 6.29 10.06
N GLY A 57 -6.50 5.96 11.01
CA GLY A 57 -6.74 4.59 11.46
C GLY A 57 -7.24 3.66 10.36
N ILE A 58 -8.22 4.11 9.56
CA ILE A 58 -8.74 3.33 8.42
C ILE A 58 -7.67 3.15 7.34
N CYS A 59 -6.92 4.20 7.00
CA CYS A 59 -5.80 4.09 6.06
C CYS A 59 -4.70 3.18 6.59
N LEU A 60 -4.45 3.15 7.91
CA LEU A 60 -3.44 2.29 8.51
C LEU A 60 -3.88 0.83 8.47
N LEU A 61 -5.13 0.54 8.81
CA LEU A 61 -5.72 -0.80 8.72
C LEU A 61 -5.73 -1.29 7.28
N TYR A 62 -6.23 -0.48 6.34
CA TYR A 62 -6.34 -0.86 4.93
C TYR A 62 -4.97 -0.94 4.24
N GLY A 63 -4.09 0.04 4.48
CA GLY A 63 -2.72 0.07 3.99
C GLY A 63 -1.90 -1.09 4.54
N GLY A 64 -1.99 -1.34 5.85
CA GLY A 64 -1.36 -2.48 6.51
C GLY A 64 -1.86 -3.82 5.97
N PHE A 65 -3.17 -3.98 5.75
CA PHE A 65 -3.73 -5.17 5.10
C PHE A 65 -3.23 -5.35 3.66
N ARG A 66 -3.12 -4.26 2.89
CA ARG A 66 -2.55 -4.30 1.52
C ARG A 66 -1.07 -4.66 1.51
N ILE A 67 -0.28 -4.10 2.43
CA ILE A 67 1.14 -4.45 2.59
C ILE A 67 1.27 -5.91 3.01
N TYR A 68 0.50 -6.36 3.99
CA TYR A 68 0.48 -7.77 4.43
C TYR A 68 0.15 -8.70 3.27
N ARG A 69 -0.87 -8.37 2.47
CA ARG A 69 -1.25 -9.11 1.26
C ARG A 69 -0.15 -9.07 0.19
N GLY A 70 0.56 -7.95 0.05
CA GLY A 70 1.66 -7.76 -0.89
C GLY A 70 2.92 -8.53 -0.51
N ILE A 71 3.32 -8.50 0.76
CA ILE A 71 4.50 -9.20 1.30
C ILE A 71 4.27 -10.71 1.32
N ARG A 72 3.07 -11.15 1.70
CA ARG A 72 2.76 -12.59 1.82
C ARG A 72 2.61 -13.28 0.46
N LYS A 73 2.50 -12.54 -0.65
CA LYS A 73 2.75 -13.08 -1.98
C LYS A 73 4.25 -13.17 -2.20
N ASN A 74 4.82 -14.31 -1.83
CA ASN A 74 6.07 -14.82 -2.39
C ASN A 74 6.00 -14.76 -3.93
N TYR A 75 6.48 -13.66 -4.51
CA TYR A 75 6.85 -13.59 -5.92
C TYR A 75 8.15 -14.36 -6.21
N TYR A 76 8.82 -14.81 -5.16
CA TYR A 76 9.92 -15.75 -5.23
C TYR A 76 9.37 -17.19 -5.17
N ARG A 77 8.87 -17.67 -6.31
CA ARG A 77 8.91 -19.10 -6.67
C ARG A 77 9.06 -19.29 -8.18
#